data_AF-A0AAJ5SN50-F1
#
_entry.id   AF-A0AAJ5SN50-F1
#
_cell.length_a   1.000
_cell.length_b   1.000
_cell.length_c   1.000
_cell.angle_alpha   90.00
_cell.angle_beta   90.00
_cell.angle_gamma   90.00
#
_symmetry.space_group_name_H-M   'P 1'
#
loop_
_entity.id
_entity.type
_entity.pdbx_description
1 polymer ?
#
loop_
_entity_poly.entity_id
_entity_poly.type
_entity_poly.pdbx_seq_one_letter_code
_entity_poly.pdbx_strand_id
1 'polypeptide(L)'
;MMRALHDVKERFPSLRVVVFTGGEATLLKDDLVAMIAEATSLGLVTRIVSNGSWGKTKATAAQMVGKLAGAGLCELNISTGKDHQDWVPHESVVNAAEAALNAGVLTLLTVEADTAESEKLSALTRDPTIKSLRDRGLLLQSNSWMSFKDTGEERDHVLHTSRRATPCEQIHNNIAITPYGEVSACCGLTLEHIPEMKLGTIAEGVSDTYLRQRDDFLRTCSRSPEQQCQERQVDELQAGIEPSLAVLP
;
A
#
# COMPACT_ATOMS: atom_id res chain seq x y z
N MET A 1 16.98 5.88 -3.53
CA MET A 1 15.69 5.31 -3.96
C MET A 1 15.65 4.96 -5.45
N MET A 2 15.96 5.87 -6.37
CA MET A 2 15.97 5.56 -7.83
C MET A 2 16.76 4.28 -8.18
N ARG A 3 17.99 4.13 -7.68
CA ARG A 3 18.80 2.91 -7.88
C ARG A 3 18.07 1.63 -7.44
N ALA A 4 17.37 1.66 -6.31
CA ALA A 4 16.59 0.52 -5.82
C ALA A 4 15.39 0.21 -6.72
N LEU A 5 14.72 1.23 -7.23
CA LEU A 5 13.61 1.04 -8.18
C LEU A 5 14.08 0.35 -9.47
N HIS A 6 15.21 0.79 -10.03
CA HIS A 6 15.79 0.15 -11.23
C HIS A 6 16.24 -1.28 -10.95
N ASP A 7 16.96 -1.52 -9.85
CA ASP A 7 17.39 -2.86 -9.42
C ASP A 7 16.20 -3.83 -9.37
N VAL A 8 15.14 -3.46 -8.65
CA VAL A 8 13.94 -4.30 -8.52
C VAL A 8 13.23 -4.49 -9.85
N LYS A 9 13.10 -3.44 -10.67
CA LYS A 9 12.42 -3.56 -11.98
C LYS A 9 13.18 -4.43 -12.96
N GLU A 10 14.51 -4.32 -12.99
CA GLU A 10 15.38 -5.15 -13.83
C GLU A 10 15.33 -6.62 -13.38
N ARG A 11 15.41 -6.88 -12.07
CA ARG A 11 15.36 -8.25 -11.55
C ARG A 11 14.00 -8.90 -11.70
N PHE A 12 12.93 -8.12 -11.52
CA PHE A 12 11.55 -8.61 -11.54
C PHE A 12 10.75 -7.89 -12.63
N PRO A 13 10.82 -8.39 -13.88
CA PRO A 13 10.01 -7.84 -14.98
C PRO A 13 8.50 -7.84 -14.68
N SER A 14 8.05 -8.79 -13.85
CA SER A 14 6.68 -8.91 -13.35
C SER A 14 6.27 -7.83 -12.35
N LEU A 15 7.18 -6.95 -11.88
CA LEU A 15 6.82 -5.81 -11.04
C LEU A 15 5.86 -4.89 -11.82
N ARG A 16 4.67 -4.67 -11.23
CA ARG A 16 3.58 -3.90 -11.83
C ARG A 16 3.29 -2.57 -11.13
N VAL A 17 3.45 -2.52 -9.81
CA VAL A 17 2.96 -1.41 -8.99
C VAL A 17 4.05 -0.91 -8.05
N VAL A 18 4.15 0.40 -7.90
CA VAL A 18 4.95 1.07 -6.87
C VAL A 18 4.02 1.89 -5.99
N VAL A 19 4.13 1.70 -4.68
CA VAL A 19 3.29 2.38 -3.69
C VAL A 19 4.17 3.27 -2.81
N PHE A 20 3.85 4.55 -2.76
CA PHE A 20 4.45 5.51 -1.83
C PHE A 20 3.54 5.68 -0.63
N THR A 21 3.99 5.22 0.53
CA THR A 21 3.20 5.16 1.78
C THR A 21 4.12 5.32 3.00
N GLY A 22 3.57 5.22 4.22
CA GLY A 22 4.26 5.35 5.49
C GLY A 22 3.71 6.52 6.28
N GLY A 23 4.54 7.53 6.53
CA GLY A 23 4.05 8.84 6.99
C GLY A 23 3.28 9.58 5.90
N GLU A 24 3.37 10.91 5.88
CA GLU A 24 2.77 11.69 4.79
C GLU A 24 3.76 11.81 3.61
N ALA A 25 3.56 10.98 2.58
CA ALA A 25 4.46 10.91 1.42
C ALA A 25 4.65 12.27 0.73
N THR A 26 3.60 13.10 0.66
CA THR A 26 3.66 14.41 -0.03
C THR A 26 4.63 15.41 0.62
N LEU A 27 5.11 15.16 1.84
CA LEU A 27 6.15 15.96 2.47
C LEU A 27 7.51 15.87 1.77
N LEU A 28 7.75 14.82 0.97
CA LEU A 28 8.94 14.69 0.13
C LEU A 28 8.92 15.62 -1.09
N LYS A 29 7.78 16.29 -1.38
CA LYS A 29 7.64 17.32 -2.41
C LYS A 29 8.20 16.86 -3.77
N ASP A 30 9.20 17.56 -4.29
CA ASP A 30 9.73 17.34 -5.64
C ASP A 30 10.42 15.97 -5.78
N ASP A 31 10.96 15.41 -4.69
CA ASP A 31 11.52 14.06 -4.69
C ASP A 31 10.45 13.00 -4.95
N LEU A 32 9.25 13.16 -4.38
CA LEU A 32 8.12 12.27 -4.65
C LEU A 32 7.67 12.38 -6.10
N VAL A 33 7.56 13.61 -6.62
CA VAL A 33 7.17 13.87 -8.02
C VAL A 33 8.18 13.21 -8.97
N ALA A 34 9.48 13.37 -8.72
CA ALA A 34 10.54 12.75 -9.51
C ALA A 34 10.47 11.21 -9.46
N MET A 35 10.22 10.64 -8.28
CA MET A 35 10.09 9.18 -8.13
C MET A 35 8.85 8.61 -8.84
N ILE A 36 7.73 9.33 -8.85
CA ILE A 36 6.52 8.95 -9.61
C ILE A 36 6.82 8.98 -11.10
N ALA A 37 7.43 10.05 -11.58
CA ALA A 37 7.80 10.18 -12.99
C ALA A 37 8.73 9.05 -13.44
N GLU A 38 9.72 8.69 -12.61
CA GLU A 38 10.63 7.59 -12.89
C GLU A 38 9.91 6.23 -12.90
N ALA A 39 9.05 5.95 -11.91
CA ALA A 39 8.28 4.71 -11.91
C ALA A 39 7.34 4.61 -13.13
N THR A 40 6.72 5.72 -13.52
CA THR A 40 5.87 5.79 -14.72
C THR A 40 6.68 5.59 -16.00
N SER A 41 7.90 6.13 -16.10
CA SER A 41 8.77 5.94 -17.26
C SER A 41 9.14 4.46 -17.47
N LEU A 42 9.22 3.70 -16.36
CA LEU A 42 9.45 2.26 -16.33
C LEU A 42 8.18 1.41 -16.57
N GLY A 43 7.05 2.06 -16.89
CA GLY A 43 5.77 1.41 -17.18
C GLY A 43 5.07 0.82 -15.95
N LEU A 44 5.40 1.32 -14.75
CA LEU A 44 4.79 0.90 -13.49
C LEU A 44 3.54 1.72 -13.19
N VAL A 45 2.55 1.08 -12.59
CA VAL A 45 1.41 1.77 -11.99
C VAL A 45 1.87 2.40 -10.68
N THR A 46 1.62 3.69 -10.51
CA THR A 46 2.04 4.44 -9.32
C THR A 46 0.84 4.71 -8.41
N ARG A 47 1.03 4.48 -7.11
CA ARG A 47 0.03 4.71 -6.07
C ARG A 47 0.62 5.53 -4.93
N ILE A 48 -0.13 6.48 -4.41
CA ILE A 48 0.18 7.16 -3.14
C ILE A 48 -0.88 6.81 -2.10
N VAL A 49 -0.44 6.60 -0.86
CA VAL A 49 -1.29 6.69 0.33
C VAL A 49 -0.99 8.01 1.04
N SER A 50 -2.01 8.82 1.31
CA SER A 50 -1.88 10.16 1.90
C SER A 50 -3.01 10.44 2.88
N ASN A 51 -2.77 11.29 3.88
CA ASN A 51 -3.81 11.77 4.78
C ASN A 51 -4.64 12.93 4.18
N GLY A 52 -4.23 13.48 3.02
CA GLY A 52 -4.95 14.56 2.34
C GLY A 52 -4.83 15.95 2.98
N SER A 53 -3.94 16.15 3.96
CA SER A 53 -3.75 17.42 4.68
C SER A 53 -3.39 18.64 3.81
N TRP A 54 -2.86 18.41 2.60
CA TRP A 54 -2.56 19.43 1.60
C TRP A 54 -3.82 19.97 0.89
N GLY A 55 -4.96 19.29 1.02
CA GLY A 55 -6.25 19.65 0.44
C GLY A 55 -6.99 20.80 1.12
N LYS A 56 -6.31 21.66 1.90
CA LYS A 56 -6.91 22.72 2.73
C LYS A 56 -7.93 23.61 1.98
N THR A 57 -7.69 23.80 0.69
CA THR A 57 -8.62 24.46 -0.23
C THR A 57 -8.68 23.68 -1.54
N LYS A 58 -9.73 23.90 -2.34
CA LYS A 58 -9.81 23.36 -3.71
C LYS A 58 -8.60 23.73 -4.56
N ALA A 59 -8.07 24.95 -4.41
CA ALA A 59 -6.92 25.42 -5.16
C ALA A 59 -5.62 24.67 -4.79
N THR A 60 -5.35 24.50 -3.49
CA THR A 60 -4.15 23.76 -3.04
C THR A 60 -4.27 22.27 -3.38
N ALA A 61 -5.48 21.71 -3.32
CA ALA A 61 -5.76 20.35 -3.73
C ALA A 61 -5.46 20.14 -5.22
N ALA A 62 -6.03 21.00 -6.08
CA ALA A 62 -5.82 20.94 -7.52
C ALA A 62 -4.34 21.15 -7.90
N GLN A 63 -3.63 22.04 -7.21
CA GLN A 63 -2.20 22.25 -7.46
C GLN A 63 -1.37 21.01 -7.13
N MET A 64 -1.59 20.38 -5.97
CA MET A 64 -0.85 19.18 -5.56
C MET A 64 -1.17 18.01 -6.50
N VAL A 65 -2.45 17.72 -6.73
CA VAL A 65 -2.87 16.65 -7.64
C VAL A 65 -2.35 16.90 -9.05
N GLY A 66 -2.40 18.14 -9.54
CA GLY A 66 -1.88 18.47 -10.87
C GLY A 66 -0.41 18.11 -11.04
N LYS A 67 0.42 18.34 -10.00
CA LYS A 67 1.83 17.91 -10.01
C LYS A 67 1.96 16.38 -10.02
N LEU A 68 1.21 15.69 -9.15
CA LEU A 68 1.31 14.24 -9.02
C LEU A 68 0.77 13.52 -10.25
N ALA A 69 -0.41 13.90 -10.74
CA ALA A 69 -1.01 13.37 -11.96
C ALA A 69 -0.17 13.69 -13.19
N GLY A 70 0.40 14.91 -13.27
CA GLY A 70 1.33 15.30 -14.34
C GLY A 70 2.62 14.48 -14.36
N ALA A 71 3.08 13.98 -13.21
CA ALA A 71 4.18 13.01 -13.12
C ALA A 71 3.75 11.57 -13.45
N GLY A 72 2.45 11.31 -13.61
CA GLY A 72 1.92 10.00 -13.96
C GLY A 72 1.36 9.21 -12.79
N LEU A 73 0.93 9.86 -11.70
CA LEU A 73 0.21 9.21 -10.61
C LEU A 73 -1.07 8.52 -11.14
N CYS A 74 -1.19 7.22 -10.93
CA CYS A 74 -2.36 6.45 -11.37
C CYS A 74 -3.43 6.31 -10.29
N GLU A 75 -3.03 6.19 -9.02
CA GLU A 75 -3.94 5.96 -7.91
C GLU A 75 -3.61 6.79 -6.67
N LEU A 76 -4.64 7.40 -6.07
CA LEU A 76 -4.57 8.10 -4.79
C LEU A 76 -5.49 7.42 -3.78
N ASN A 77 -4.89 6.85 -2.73
CA ASN A 77 -5.60 6.35 -1.57
C ASN A 77 -5.49 7.38 -0.43
N ILE A 78 -6.62 7.98 -0.06
CA ILE A 78 -6.68 8.94 1.03
C ILE A 78 -7.16 8.22 2.28
N SER A 79 -6.30 8.14 3.30
CA SER A 79 -6.65 7.60 4.61
C SER A 79 -7.15 8.70 5.53
N THR A 80 -8.25 8.41 6.23
CA THR A 80 -8.85 9.30 7.24
C THR A 80 -9.47 8.46 8.34
N GLY A 81 -9.96 9.07 9.41
CA GLY A 81 -10.45 8.36 10.58
C GLY A 81 -10.51 9.27 11.79
N LYS A 82 -10.80 8.70 12.96
CA LYS A 82 -10.88 9.45 14.21
C LYS A 82 -9.57 10.21 14.49
N ASP A 83 -8.44 9.52 14.42
CA ASP A 83 -7.12 10.10 14.74
C ASP A 83 -6.63 11.12 13.70
N HIS A 84 -6.98 10.89 12.44
CA HIS A 84 -6.63 11.82 11.38
C HIS A 84 -7.41 13.12 11.47
N GLN A 85 -8.70 13.06 11.83
CA GLN A 85 -9.57 14.24 11.81
C GLN A 85 -9.28 15.27 12.92
N ASP A 86 -8.56 14.88 13.97
CA ASP A 86 -8.04 15.83 14.96
C ASP A 86 -7.05 16.83 14.33
N TRP A 87 -6.41 16.44 13.21
CA TRP A 87 -5.35 17.22 12.56
C TRP A 87 -5.66 17.59 11.10
N VAL A 88 -6.51 16.80 10.43
CA VAL A 88 -6.89 16.96 9.03
C VAL A 88 -8.39 17.17 8.90
N PRO A 89 -8.85 18.39 8.58
CA PRO A 89 -10.26 18.67 8.42
C PRO A 89 -10.92 17.81 7.34
N HIS A 90 -12.17 17.42 7.57
CA HIS A 90 -13.01 16.68 6.60
C HIS A 90 -12.99 17.32 5.21
N GLU A 91 -13.10 18.65 5.13
CA GLU A 91 -13.06 19.39 3.85
C GLU A 91 -11.75 19.17 3.09
N SER A 92 -10.63 18.97 3.78
CA SER A 92 -9.35 18.71 3.12
C SER A 92 -9.36 17.38 2.37
N VAL A 93 -9.95 16.35 2.98
CA VAL A 93 -10.15 15.04 2.38
C VAL A 93 -11.08 15.13 1.17
N VAL A 94 -12.19 15.84 1.29
CA VAL A 94 -13.16 16.04 0.19
C VAL A 94 -12.51 16.77 -0.99
N ASN A 95 -11.79 17.87 -0.74
CA ASN A 95 -11.11 18.64 -1.78
C ASN A 95 -10.03 17.80 -2.49
N ALA A 96 -9.24 17.02 -1.74
CA ALA A 96 -8.22 16.15 -2.30
C ALA A 96 -8.84 15.06 -3.19
N ALA A 97 -9.93 14.43 -2.73
CA ALA A 97 -10.65 13.42 -3.50
C ALA A 97 -11.28 13.99 -4.78
N GLU A 98 -11.92 15.16 -4.68
CA GLU A 98 -12.51 15.86 -5.83
C GLU A 98 -11.43 16.22 -6.86
N ALA A 99 -10.31 16.78 -6.42
CA ALA A 99 -9.19 17.14 -7.29
C ALA A 99 -8.60 15.92 -8.01
N ALA A 100 -8.36 14.81 -7.30
CA ALA A 100 -7.81 13.58 -7.85
C ALA A 100 -8.72 12.98 -8.93
N LEU A 101 -10.02 12.86 -8.64
CA LEU A 101 -10.98 12.32 -9.59
C LEU A 101 -11.14 13.22 -10.83
N ASN A 102 -11.09 14.55 -10.66
CA ASN A 102 -11.12 15.51 -11.76
C ASN A 102 -9.87 15.43 -12.65
N ALA A 103 -8.72 15.04 -12.08
CA ALA A 103 -7.47 14.83 -12.81
C ALA A 103 -7.37 13.44 -13.46
N GLY A 104 -8.40 12.60 -13.37
CA GLY A 104 -8.41 11.25 -13.92
C GLY A 104 -7.61 10.23 -13.09
N VAL A 105 -7.26 10.55 -11.84
CA VAL A 105 -6.56 9.64 -10.93
C VAL A 105 -7.59 8.74 -10.24
N LEU A 106 -7.34 7.42 -10.24
CA LEU A 106 -8.18 6.49 -9.49
C LEU A 106 -8.14 6.86 -8.01
N THR A 107 -9.30 7.10 -7.42
CA THR A 107 -9.39 7.67 -6.06
C THR A 107 -10.11 6.73 -5.11
N LEU A 108 -9.44 6.40 -4.01
CA LEU A 108 -9.94 5.56 -2.94
C LEU A 108 -9.93 6.35 -1.62
N LEU A 109 -11.05 6.36 -0.91
CA LEU A 109 -11.15 6.85 0.45
C LEU A 109 -11.18 5.67 1.43
N THR A 110 -10.22 5.62 2.33
CA THR A 110 -10.13 4.61 3.38
C THR A 110 -10.40 5.26 4.73
N VAL A 111 -11.45 4.81 5.42
CA VAL A 111 -11.80 5.30 6.76
C VAL A 111 -11.36 4.29 7.81
N GLU A 112 -10.51 4.71 8.74
CA GLU A 112 -10.23 3.95 9.95
C GLU A 112 -11.46 4.00 10.87
N ALA A 113 -11.99 2.82 11.16
CA ALA A 113 -13.16 2.65 11.99
C ALA A 113 -12.79 1.87 13.25
N ASP A 114 -13.16 2.46 14.38
CA ASP A 114 -13.12 1.78 15.68
C ASP A 114 -14.35 0.86 15.79
N THR A 115 -15.53 1.37 15.45
CA THR A 115 -16.83 0.67 15.52
C THR A 115 -17.33 0.21 14.14
N ALA A 116 -18.25 -0.77 14.11
CA ALA A 116 -19.00 -1.14 12.91
C ALA A 116 -19.82 0.04 12.34
N GLU A 117 -20.17 0.99 13.21
CA GLU A 117 -20.91 2.21 12.91
C GLU A 117 -20.00 3.43 13.11
N SER A 118 -18.96 3.56 12.29
CA SER A 118 -18.08 4.73 12.35
C SER A 118 -18.87 5.99 11.94
N GLU A 119 -19.02 6.93 12.89
CA GLU A 119 -19.63 8.24 12.58
C GLU A 119 -18.89 8.97 11.46
N LYS A 120 -17.57 8.79 11.37
CA LYS A 120 -16.73 9.41 10.34
C LYS A 120 -17.00 8.84 8.96
N LEU A 121 -17.15 7.52 8.87
CA LEU A 121 -17.59 6.87 7.64
C LEU A 121 -19.00 7.34 7.25
N SER A 122 -19.89 7.45 8.24
CA SER A 122 -21.25 7.94 8.03
C SER A 122 -21.29 9.41 7.60
N ALA A 123 -20.37 10.25 8.07
CA ALA A 123 -20.23 11.65 7.66
C ALA A 123 -19.78 11.74 6.19
N LEU A 124 -18.73 11.00 5.80
CA LEU A 124 -18.27 10.91 4.41
C LEU A 124 -19.36 10.36 3.48
N THR A 125 -20.10 9.35 3.93
CA THR A 125 -21.19 8.76 3.14
C THR A 125 -22.35 9.74 2.94
N ARG A 126 -22.59 10.65 3.90
CA ARG A 126 -23.66 11.66 3.83
C ARG A 126 -23.27 12.91 3.03
N ASP A 127 -21.98 13.21 2.92
CA ASP A 127 -21.44 14.35 2.19
C ASP A 127 -21.91 14.37 0.71
N PRO A 128 -22.60 15.44 0.26
CA PRO A 128 -23.11 15.53 -1.10
C PRO A 128 -22.03 15.45 -2.18
N THR A 129 -20.84 16.00 -1.91
CA THR A 129 -19.70 15.97 -2.83
C THR A 129 -19.19 14.55 -2.95
N ILE A 130 -18.97 13.87 -1.82
CA ILE A 130 -18.52 12.46 -1.84
C ILE A 130 -19.53 11.56 -2.54
N LYS A 131 -20.84 11.75 -2.33
CA LYS A 131 -21.88 11.02 -3.08
C LYS A 131 -21.72 11.20 -4.59
N SER A 132 -21.60 12.45 -5.05
CA SER A 132 -21.38 12.75 -6.47
C SER A 132 -20.08 12.14 -7.01
N LEU A 133 -19.00 12.15 -6.22
CA LEU A 133 -17.73 11.53 -6.59
C LEU A 133 -17.84 10.00 -6.68
N ARG A 134 -18.62 9.36 -5.81
CA ARG A 134 -18.87 7.91 -5.84
C ARG A 134 -19.61 7.50 -7.11
N ASP A 135 -20.60 8.29 -7.54
CA ASP A 135 -21.30 8.06 -8.82
C ASP A 135 -20.35 8.16 -10.03
N ARG A 136 -19.23 8.88 -9.87
CA ARG A 136 -18.16 9.04 -10.86
C ARG A 136 -17.01 8.02 -10.69
N GLY A 137 -17.12 7.06 -9.78
CA GLY A 137 -16.15 5.98 -9.60
C GLY A 137 -15.21 6.11 -8.41
N LEU A 138 -15.41 7.08 -7.50
CA LEU A 138 -14.69 7.09 -6.23
C LEU A 138 -15.04 5.86 -5.40
N LEU A 139 -14.01 5.17 -4.91
CA LEU A 139 -14.15 4.02 -4.02
C LEU A 139 -14.13 4.50 -2.56
N LEU A 140 -15.00 3.95 -1.73
CA LEU A 140 -15.05 4.22 -0.29
C LEU A 140 -15.00 2.89 0.46
N GLN A 141 -14.04 2.75 1.35
CA GLN A 141 -13.87 1.56 2.18
C GLN A 141 -13.60 1.93 3.64
N SER A 142 -13.72 0.94 4.52
CA SER A 142 -13.43 1.06 5.94
C SER A 142 -12.46 -0.02 6.36
N ASN A 143 -11.45 0.34 7.15
CA ASN A 143 -10.50 -0.58 7.76
C ASN A 143 -10.58 -0.51 9.29
N SER A 144 -10.23 -1.61 9.96
CA SER A 144 -10.17 -1.67 11.42
C SER A 144 -8.93 -0.94 11.94
N TRP A 145 -9.13 -0.12 12.98
CA TRP A 145 -8.04 0.45 13.75
C TRP A 145 -7.32 -0.62 14.60
N MET A 146 -6.02 -0.46 14.82
CA MET A 146 -5.21 -1.36 15.64
C MET A 146 -4.38 -0.57 16.66
N SER A 147 -4.29 -1.07 17.90
CA SER A 147 -3.41 -0.50 18.91
C SER A 147 -1.94 -0.81 18.61
N PHE A 148 -1.07 0.16 18.87
CA PHE A 148 0.38 0.06 18.66
C PHE A 148 1.18 -0.24 19.92
N LYS A 149 0.61 -0.03 21.11
CA LYS A 149 1.29 -0.19 22.40
C LYS A 149 0.32 -0.83 23.39
N ASP A 150 0.83 -1.73 24.23
CA ASP A 150 0.10 -2.27 25.39
C ASP A 150 -0.31 -1.17 26.40
N THR A 151 0.27 0.02 26.30
CA THR A 151 -0.04 1.19 27.15
C THR A 151 -0.92 2.24 26.46
N GLY A 152 -1.41 1.98 25.24
CA GLY A 152 -2.34 2.88 24.56
C GLY A 152 -3.70 2.86 25.25
N GLU A 153 -4.48 3.94 25.13
CA GLU A 153 -5.89 3.90 25.51
C GLU A 153 -6.57 2.77 24.73
N GLU A 154 -7.04 1.73 25.42
CA GLU A 154 -7.91 0.74 24.81
C GLU A 154 -9.16 1.48 24.34
N ARG A 155 -9.39 1.49 23.02
CA ARG A 155 -10.65 2.00 22.50
C ARG A 155 -11.74 1.02 22.89
N ASP A 156 -12.78 1.51 23.58
CA ASP A 156 -13.91 0.72 24.11
C ASP A 156 -14.56 -0.22 23.08
N HIS A 157 -14.41 0.10 21.79
CA HIS A 157 -15.00 -0.63 20.69
C HIS A 157 -13.95 -0.84 19.60
N VAL A 158 -13.09 -1.85 19.74
CA VAL A 158 -12.29 -2.34 18.61
C VAL A 158 -13.15 -3.33 17.83
N LEU A 159 -13.27 -3.12 16.52
CA LEU A 159 -13.82 -4.12 15.62
C LEU A 159 -13.08 -5.45 15.83
N HIS A 160 -13.73 -6.41 16.49
CA HIS A 160 -13.23 -7.78 16.59
C HIS A 160 -13.32 -8.43 15.20
N THR A 161 -12.27 -8.26 14.41
CA THR A 161 -12.09 -9.05 13.20
C THR A 161 -11.77 -10.47 13.63
N SER A 162 -12.46 -11.46 13.03
CA SER A 162 -12.04 -12.85 13.16
C SER A 162 -10.56 -12.96 12.81
N ARG A 163 -9.79 -13.72 13.59
CA ARG A 163 -8.40 -13.99 13.24
C ARG A 163 -8.38 -14.51 11.82
N ARG A 164 -7.59 -13.86 10.96
CA ARG A 164 -7.44 -14.31 9.58
C ARG A 164 -6.93 -15.75 9.62
N ALA A 165 -7.72 -16.68 9.09
CA ALA A 165 -7.35 -18.10 9.04
C ALA A 165 -6.24 -18.35 8.00
N THR A 166 -6.05 -17.42 7.06
CA THR A 166 -5.03 -17.48 6.02
C THR A 166 -3.86 -16.52 6.32
N PRO A 167 -2.62 -16.91 6.01
CA PRO A 167 -1.47 -16.02 6.10
C PRO A 167 -1.60 -14.77 5.22
N CYS A 168 -0.85 -13.72 5.56
CA CYS A 168 -0.76 -12.54 4.72
C CYS A 168 0.16 -12.80 3.53
N GLU A 169 -0.42 -12.98 2.35
CA GLU A 169 0.33 -13.25 1.11
C GLU A 169 1.24 -12.09 0.69
N GLN A 170 0.98 -10.87 1.18
CA GLN A 170 1.80 -9.70 0.88
C GLN A 170 3.26 -9.87 1.34
N ILE A 171 3.50 -10.75 2.33
CA ILE A 171 4.86 -11.06 2.79
C ILE A 171 5.75 -11.57 1.64
N HIS A 172 5.17 -12.35 0.73
CA HIS A 172 5.88 -12.99 -0.37
C HIS A 172 5.75 -12.27 -1.70
N ASN A 173 4.91 -11.24 -1.77
CA ASN A 173 4.56 -10.58 -3.02
C ASN A 173 4.94 -9.09 -3.06
N ASN A 174 5.32 -8.52 -1.91
CA ASN A 174 5.72 -7.12 -1.81
C ASN A 174 7.18 -6.99 -1.39
N ILE A 175 7.83 -5.95 -1.92
CA ILE A 175 9.14 -5.48 -1.48
C ILE A 175 8.91 -4.16 -0.76
N ALA A 176 9.09 -4.14 0.56
CA ALA A 176 8.98 -2.91 1.33
C ALA A 176 10.37 -2.31 1.57
N ILE A 177 10.51 -0.99 1.39
CA ILE A 177 11.72 -0.26 1.75
C ILE A 177 11.34 0.80 2.79
N THR A 178 12.01 0.78 3.94
CA THR A 178 11.74 1.71 5.05
C THR A 178 12.45 3.06 4.83
N PRO A 179 12.05 4.13 5.54
CA PRO A 179 12.75 5.41 5.50
C PRO A 179 14.22 5.33 5.93
N TYR A 180 14.61 4.28 6.68
CA TYR A 180 15.98 4.03 7.11
C TYR A 180 16.83 3.29 6.07
N GLY A 181 16.26 2.97 4.90
CA GLY A 181 16.94 2.23 3.85
C GLY A 181 17.02 0.73 4.11
N GLU A 182 16.16 0.20 4.97
CA GLU A 182 16.04 -1.25 5.19
C GLU A 182 15.07 -1.86 4.20
N VAL A 183 15.35 -3.07 3.76
CA VAL A 183 14.43 -3.89 2.97
C VAL A 183 13.66 -4.79 3.94
N SER A 184 12.34 -4.75 3.87
CA SER A 184 11.47 -5.52 4.75
C SER A 184 10.53 -6.44 3.98
N ALA A 185 10.24 -7.59 4.58
CA ALA A 185 9.28 -8.56 4.09
C ALA A 185 7.82 -8.15 4.35
N CYS A 186 7.56 -7.20 5.26
CA CYS A 186 6.21 -6.81 5.64
C CYS A 186 6.00 -5.33 5.30
N CYS A 187 4.77 -4.96 4.93
CA CYS A 187 4.35 -3.57 4.79
C CYS A 187 3.47 -3.10 5.97
N GLY A 188 3.33 -3.94 7.00
CA GLY A 188 2.48 -3.69 8.16
C GLY A 188 3.06 -2.62 9.07
N LEU A 189 2.17 -1.90 9.76
CA LEU A 189 2.52 -0.75 10.58
C LEU A 189 3.48 -1.09 11.74
N THR A 190 3.48 -2.33 12.22
CA THR A 190 4.31 -2.79 13.34
C THR A 190 5.65 -3.41 12.92
N LEU A 191 5.97 -3.43 11.61
CA LEU A 191 7.20 -4.08 11.11
C LEU A 191 8.47 -3.52 11.76
N GLU A 192 8.46 -2.24 12.14
CA GLU A 192 9.61 -1.56 12.76
C GLU A 192 9.98 -2.15 14.14
N HIS A 193 9.05 -2.86 14.77
CA HIS A 193 9.26 -3.51 16.07
C HIS A 193 9.60 -4.99 15.95
N ILE A 194 9.73 -5.54 14.73
CA ILE A 194 9.95 -6.96 14.49
C ILE A 194 11.26 -7.13 13.70
N PRO A 195 12.40 -7.34 14.37
CA PRO A 195 13.72 -7.45 13.72
C PRO A 195 13.76 -8.50 12.62
N GLU A 196 13.04 -9.61 12.79
CA GLU A 196 12.98 -10.69 11.83
C GLU A 196 12.38 -10.23 10.50
N MET A 197 11.51 -9.21 10.49
CA MET A 197 10.93 -8.66 9.25
C MET A 197 11.93 -7.83 8.43
N LYS A 198 13.11 -7.53 8.95
CA LYS A 198 14.17 -6.80 8.26
C LYS A 198 15.08 -7.80 7.54
N LEU A 199 15.10 -7.74 6.22
CA LEU A 199 15.84 -8.69 5.37
C LEU A 199 17.28 -8.25 5.11
N GLY A 200 17.54 -6.94 5.20
CA GLY A 200 18.83 -6.31 4.91
C GLY A 200 18.64 -4.84 4.56
N THR A 201 19.56 -4.27 3.79
CA THR A 201 19.52 -2.83 3.43
C THR A 201 19.58 -2.61 1.92
N ILE A 202 19.18 -1.41 1.49
CA ILE A 202 19.29 -1.00 0.08
C ILE A 202 20.74 -1.00 -0.44
N ALA A 203 21.73 -0.90 0.45
CA ALA A 203 23.15 -0.90 0.09
C ALA A 203 23.65 -2.31 -0.30
N GLU A 204 22.98 -3.35 0.19
CA GLU A 204 23.29 -4.75 -0.11
C GLU A 204 22.65 -5.24 -1.41
N GLY A 205 21.84 -4.41 -2.07
CA GLY A 205 21.00 -4.78 -3.22
C GLY A 205 19.60 -5.19 -2.76
N VAL A 206 18.56 -4.51 -3.27
CA VAL A 206 17.17 -4.73 -2.81
C VAL A 206 16.65 -6.06 -3.31
N SER A 207 16.91 -6.35 -4.58
CA SER A 207 16.51 -7.59 -5.22
C SER A 207 17.06 -8.84 -4.53
N ASP A 208 18.36 -8.84 -4.25
CA ASP A 208 19.03 -9.98 -3.61
C ASP A 208 18.58 -10.14 -2.17
N THR A 209 18.44 -9.02 -1.44
CA THR A 209 17.95 -9.01 -0.06
C THR A 209 16.52 -9.55 0.03
N TYR A 210 15.64 -9.18 -0.91
CA TYR A 210 14.30 -9.75 -0.99
C TYR A 210 14.32 -11.27 -1.22
N LEU A 211 15.18 -11.77 -2.11
CA LEU A 211 15.24 -13.20 -2.42
C LEU A 211 15.67 -14.08 -1.24
N ARG A 212 16.47 -13.55 -0.30
CA ARG A 212 16.87 -14.28 0.92
C ARG A 212 15.68 -14.79 1.74
N GLN A 213 14.53 -14.13 1.65
CA GLN A 213 13.34 -14.55 2.40
C GLN A 213 12.75 -15.87 1.89
N ARG A 214 13.12 -16.33 0.68
CA ARG A 214 12.64 -17.61 0.12
C ARG A 214 13.23 -18.82 0.83
N ASP A 215 14.42 -18.66 1.41
CA ASP A 215 15.14 -19.73 2.12
C ASP A 215 14.81 -19.73 3.63
N ASP A 216 14.00 -18.78 4.11
CA ASP A 216 13.55 -18.71 5.48
C ASP A 216 12.41 -19.71 5.72
N PHE A 217 12.72 -20.77 6.47
CA PHE A 217 11.79 -21.86 6.78
C PHE A 217 10.44 -21.37 7.35
N LEU A 218 10.45 -20.41 8.27
CA LEU A 218 9.23 -19.91 8.91
C LEU A 218 8.36 -19.13 7.91
N ARG A 219 8.99 -18.42 6.97
CA ARG A 219 8.28 -17.72 5.89
C ARG A 219 7.74 -18.68 4.85
N THR A 220 8.49 -19.68 4.47
CA THR A 220 8.04 -20.69 3.51
C THR A 220 6.82 -21.45 4.04
N CYS A 221 6.78 -21.76 5.34
CA CYS A 221 5.61 -22.34 6.00
C CYS A 221 4.38 -21.41 6.05
N SER A 222 4.55 -20.10 5.88
CA SER A 222 3.46 -19.11 5.82
C SER A 222 2.86 -18.93 4.42
N ARG A 223 3.33 -19.67 3.41
CA ARG A 223 2.77 -19.63 2.04
C ARG A 223 1.48 -20.44 1.94
N SER A 224 0.56 -20.01 1.06
CA SER A 224 -0.63 -20.81 0.79
C SER A 224 -0.26 -22.11 0.04
N PRO A 225 -1.07 -23.18 0.15
CA PRO A 225 -0.82 -24.43 -0.60
C PRO A 225 -0.72 -24.24 -2.12
N GLU A 226 -1.43 -23.24 -2.66
CA GLU A 226 -1.40 -22.88 -4.09
C GLU A 226 -0.04 -22.29 -4.51
N GLN A 227 0.55 -21.43 -3.67
CA GLN A 227 1.88 -20.86 -3.90
C GLN A 227 2.98 -21.92 -3.83
N GLN A 228 2.88 -22.86 -2.88
CA GLN A 228 3.80 -23.99 -2.77
C GLN A 228 3.70 -24.96 -3.97
N CYS A 229 2.59 -24.94 -4.72
CA CYS A 229 2.39 -25.75 -5.92
C CYS A 229 2.96 -25.05 -7.17
N GLN A 230 2.77 -23.73 -7.30
CA GLN A 230 3.32 -22.94 -8.41
C GLN A 230 4.85 -22.91 -8.41
N GLU A 231 5.49 -22.77 -7.24
CA GLU A 231 6.95 -22.84 -7.16
C GLU A 231 7.47 -24.25 -7.43
N ARG A 232 6.78 -25.31 -6.97
CA ARG A 232 7.15 -26.67 -7.37
C ARG A 232 7.14 -26.84 -8.87
N GLN A 233 6.16 -26.27 -9.58
CA GLN A 233 6.15 -26.29 -11.03
C GLN A 233 7.30 -25.48 -11.65
N VAL A 234 7.64 -24.31 -11.09
CA VAL A 234 8.76 -23.49 -11.58
C VAL A 234 10.12 -24.14 -11.29
N ASP A 235 10.30 -24.74 -10.11
CA ASP A 235 11.50 -25.46 -9.70
C ASP A 235 11.64 -26.77 -10.50
N GLU A 236 10.55 -27.49 -10.76
CA GLU A 236 10.53 -28.68 -11.64
C GLU A 236 10.87 -28.30 -13.09
N LEU A 237 10.32 -27.19 -13.59
CA LEU A 237 10.64 -26.63 -14.91
C LEU A 237 12.11 -26.17 -15.02
N GLN A 238 12.66 -25.57 -13.96
CA GLN A 238 14.06 -25.16 -13.90
C GLN A 238 15.03 -26.34 -13.69
N ALA A 239 14.58 -27.41 -13.03
CA ALA A 239 15.32 -28.65 -12.84
C ALA A 239 15.23 -29.63 -14.02
N GLY A 240 14.47 -29.31 -15.07
CA GLY A 240 14.29 -30.17 -16.25
C GLY A 240 13.49 -31.44 -15.97
N ILE A 241 12.65 -31.43 -14.94
CA ILE A 241 11.77 -32.55 -14.59
C ILE A 241 10.46 -32.34 -15.36
N GLU A 242 10.18 -33.18 -16.36
CA GLU A 242 8.86 -33.14 -17.02
C GLU A 242 7.76 -33.43 -15.99
N PRO A 243 6.71 -32.59 -15.92
CA PRO A 243 5.60 -32.87 -15.02
C PRO A 243 4.94 -34.18 -15.45
N SER A 244 4.89 -35.15 -14.52
CA SER A 244 4.21 -36.42 -14.76
C SER A 244 2.73 -36.14 -15.01
N LEU A 245 2.33 -36.30 -16.28
CA LEU A 245 0.95 -36.14 -16.72
C LEU A 245 0.12 -37.23 -16.04
N ALA A 246 -0.44 -36.94 -14.87
CA ALA A 246 -1.49 -37.76 -14.28
C ALA A 246 -2.77 -37.49 -15.06
N VAL A 247 -2.93 -38.19 -16.18
CA VAL A 247 -4.23 -38.38 -16.81
C VAL A 247 -4.99 -39.37 -15.94
N LEU A 248 -6.00 -38.87 -15.24
CA LEU A 248 -7.04 -39.70 -14.61
C LEU A 248 -8.40 -39.20 -15.11
N PRO A 249 -9.37 -40.12 -15.32
CA PRO A 249 -10.58 -39.89 -16.12
C PRO A 249 -11.51 -38.81 -15.60
#